data_AF-A0A212CHT5-F1
#
_entry.id   AF-A0A212CHT5-F1
#
_cell.length_a   1.000
_cell.length_b   1.000
_cell.length_c   1.000
_cell.angle_alpha   90.00
_cell.angle_beta   90.00
_cell.angle_gamma   90.00
#
_symmetry.space_group_name_H-M   'P 1'
#
loop_
_entity.id
_entity.type
_entity.pdbx_description
1 polymer ?
#
loop_
_entity_poly.entity_id
_entity_poly.type
_entity_poly.pdbx_seq_one_letter_code
_entity_poly.pdbx_strand_id
1 'polypeptide(L)'
;MRQLFKDYEVRQYVVQVIFSVTFAFSCTMFELIIFEILGVLNSSSRYFHWKMNLCVILLILVFMVPFYIGYFIVSNIRLLHKQRLLFSCLLWLTFMYFFWKLGDPFPILSPKHGILSIEQLISRVGVIGVTLMALLSGFGAVNCPYTYMSYFLRNVTDTDILALERRLLQTMDMIISKKKSRVGVIGVTLMALLSGFGAVNCPYTYMSYFLRYSSPGTATAPNYGYDHKQKEKEVDALEELSRQLFLETADLYATKERIEYSKTFKGKYFNFLGYFFSIYCVWKIFM
;
A
#
# COMPACT_ATOMS: atom_id res chain seq x y z
N MET A 1 -12.72 -2.69 -10.36
CA MET A 1 -12.20 -2.88 -8.98
C MET A 1 -11.44 -4.20 -8.77
N ARG A 2 -11.95 -5.39 -9.15
CA ARG A 2 -11.31 -6.68 -8.80
C ARG A 2 -9.92 -6.98 -9.38
N GLN A 3 -9.58 -6.47 -10.57
CA GLN A 3 -8.31 -6.82 -11.23
C GLN A 3 -7.10 -6.10 -10.64
N LEU A 4 -7.26 -4.84 -10.17
CA LEU A 4 -6.15 -4.06 -9.59
C LEU A 4 -5.64 -4.62 -8.25
N PHE A 5 -6.53 -5.25 -7.47
CA PHE A 5 -6.16 -5.88 -6.20
C PHE A 5 -5.53 -7.26 -6.35
N LYS A 6 -5.76 -7.94 -7.49
CA LYS A 6 -5.27 -9.30 -7.73
C LYS A 6 -3.74 -9.35 -7.85
N ASP A 7 -3.12 -8.28 -8.36
CA ASP A 7 -1.67 -8.13 -8.45
C ASP A 7 -1.03 -7.67 -7.12
N TYR A 8 -1.84 -7.21 -6.16
CA TYR A 8 -1.41 -6.82 -4.81
C TYR A 8 -1.55 -7.94 -3.77
N GLU A 9 -2.20 -9.06 -4.11
CA GLU A 9 -2.26 -10.24 -3.25
C GLU A 9 -0.93 -10.99 -3.27
N VAL A 10 0.08 -10.43 -2.60
CA VAL A 10 1.31 -11.14 -2.26
C VAL A 10 0.97 -12.20 -1.21
N ARG A 11 0.50 -13.36 -1.66
CA ARG A 11 0.08 -14.49 -0.82
C ARG A 11 1.30 -15.24 -0.29
N GLN A 12 2.07 -14.59 0.58
CA GLN A 12 3.25 -15.20 1.20
C GLN A 12 2.85 -15.98 2.45
N TYR A 13 2.92 -17.30 2.32
CA TYR A 13 2.61 -18.25 3.38
C TYR A 13 3.40 -17.95 4.67
N VAL A 14 4.67 -17.56 4.56
CA VAL A 14 5.54 -17.27 5.70
C VAL A 14 5.01 -16.12 6.56
N VAL A 15 4.54 -15.03 5.94
CA VAL A 15 3.98 -13.87 6.66
C VAL A 15 2.68 -14.24 7.37
N GLN A 16 1.85 -15.06 6.72
CA GLN A 16 0.60 -15.57 7.31
C GLN A 16 0.87 -16.46 8.52
N VAL A 17 1.88 -17.35 8.43
CA VAL A 17 2.31 -18.19 9.55
C VAL A 17 2.81 -17.32 10.71
N ILE A 18 3.71 -16.37 10.45
CA ILE A 18 4.23 -15.46 11.49
C ILE A 18 3.09 -14.70 12.18
N PHE A 19 2.12 -14.18 11.41
CA PHE A 19 0.95 -13.50 11.96
C PHE A 19 0.12 -14.45 12.83
N SER A 20 -0.23 -15.64 12.32
CA SER A 20 -1.05 -16.62 13.05
C SER A 20 -0.39 -17.08 14.36
N VAL A 21 0.92 -17.30 14.34
CA VAL A 21 1.72 -17.68 15.51
C VAL A 21 1.75 -16.54 16.53
N THR A 22 2.03 -15.31 16.09
CA THR A 22 2.03 -14.13 16.98
C THR A 22 0.65 -13.91 17.61
N PHE A 23 -0.41 -14.08 16.83
CA PHE A 23 -1.79 -13.95 17.29
C PHE A 23 -2.14 -15.03 18.32
N ALA A 24 -1.83 -16.29 18.04
CA ALA A 24 -2.06 -17.41 18.96
C ALA A 24 -1.32 -17.22 20.30
N PHE A 25 -0.06 -16.81 20.26
CA PHE A 25 0.73 -16.54 21.46
C PHE A 25 0.21 -15.32 22.24
N SER A 26 -0.31 -14.30 21.54
CA SER A 26 -0.96 -13.15 22.19
C SER A 26 -2.26 -13.55 22.90
N CYS A 27 -3.08 -14.41 22.28
CA CYS A 27 -4.29 -14.94 22.88
C CYS A 27 -3.98 -15.81 24.12
N THR A 28 -2.98 -16.70 24.03
CA THR A 28 -2.57 -17.52 25.17
C THR A 28 -2.00 -16.69 26.32
N MET A 29 -1.35 -15.54 26.03
CA MET A 29 -0.95 -14.62 27.09
C MET A 29 -2.14 -14.04 27.84
N PHE A 30 -3.17 -13.60 27.11
CA PHE A 30 -4.38 -13.06 27.71
C PHE A 30 -5.13 -14.12 28.52
N GLU A 31 -5.23 -15.35 28.02
CA GLU A 31 -5.82 -16.48 28.71
C GLU A 31 -5.08 -16.83 30.02
N LEU A 32 -3.75 -16.81 30.02
CA LEU A 32 -2.95 -17.02 31.24
C LEU A 32 -3.24 -15.98 32.33
N ILE A 33 -3.48 -14.72 31.95
CA ILE A 33 -3.88 -13.67 32.91
C ILE A 33 -5.25 -14.00 33.52
N ILE A 34 -6.20 -14.46 32.71
CA ILE A 34 -7.52 -14.88 33.20
C ILE A 34 -7.40 -16.08 34.14
N PHE A 35 -6.57 -17.07 33.81
CA PHE A 35 -6.33 -18.24 34.67
C PHE A 35 -5.65 -17.89 35.99
N GLU A 36 -4.78 -16.87 36.00
CA GLU A 36 -4.22 -16.32 37.23
C GLU A 36 -5.33 -15.74 38.12
N ILE A 37 -6.23 -14.92 37.55
CA ILE A 37 -7.35 -14.29 38.28
C ILE A 37 -8.35 -15.33 38.80
N LEU A 38 -8.68 -16.35 38.00
CA LEU A 38 -9.64 -17.39 38.37
C LEU A 38 -9.05 -18.48 39.27
N GLY A 39 -7.74 -18.46 39.52
CA GLY A 39 -7.07 -19.50 40.31
C GLY A 39 -7.06 -20.88 39.63
N VAL A 40 -7.20 -20.92 38.30
CA VAL A 40 -7.19 -22.15 37.51
C VAL A 40 -5.74 -22.45 37.12
N LEU A 41 -5.38 -23.74 37.04
CA LEU A 41 -4.03 -24.25 36.73
C LEU A 41 -3.01 -24.10 37.88
N ASN A 42 -2.04 -25.01 37.94
CA ASN A 42 -0.97 -24.98 38.95
C ASN A 42 0.00 -23.80 38.70
N SER A 43 0.40 -23.09 39.75
CA SER A 43 1.25 -21.89 39.69
C SER A 43 2.57 -22.13 38.95
N SER A 44 3.19 -23.30 39.12
CA SER A 44 4.43 -23.65 38.42
C SER A 44 4.25 -23.80 36.91
N SER A 45 3.09 -24.33 36.48
CA SER A 45 2.77 -24.48 35.06
C SER A 45 2.47 -23.11 34.43
N ARG A 46 1.71 -22.24 35.11
CA ARG A 46 1.44 -20.86 34.65
C ARG A 46 2.72 -20.07 34.44
N TYR A 47 3.64 -20.11 35.42
CA TYR A 47 4.91 -19.41 35.32
C TYR A 47 5.78 -19.91 34.15
N PHE A 48 5.81 -21.22 33.91
CA PHE A 48 6.52 -21.80 32.78
C PHE A 48 5.94 -21.34 31.43
N HIS A 49 4.61 -21.44 31.26
CA HIS A 49 3.93 -21.01 30.04
C HIS A 49 4.08 -19.50 29.82
N TRP A 50 4.00 -18.69 30.87
CA TRP A 50 4.27 -17.25 30.83
C TRP A 50 5.67 -16.95 30.30
N LYS A 51 6.70 -17.57 30.87
CA LYS A 51 8.09 -17.34 30.46
C LYS A 51 8.36 -17.81 29.02
N MET A 52 7.84 -18.99 28.64
CA MET A 52 7.96 -19.50 27.28
C MET A 52 7.28 -18.56 26.28
N ASN A 53 6.05 -18.15 26.56
CA ASN A 53 5.28 -17.30 25.68
C ASN A 53 5.93 -15.91 25.50
N LEU A 54 6.40 -15.30 26.60
CA LEU A 54 7.18 -14.06 26.54
C LEU A 54 8.40 -14.21 25.64
N CYS A 55 9.15 -15.30 25.79
CA CYS A 55 10.35 -15.55 24.99
C CYS A 55 10.03 -15.67 23.50
N VAL A 56 8.98 -16.42 23.15
CA VAL A 56 8.59 -16.62 21.75
C VAL A 56 8.07 -15.34 21.10
N ILE A 57 7.16 -14.61 21.76
CA ILE A 57 6.64 -13.32 21.25
C ILE A 57 7.78 -12.34 21.04
N LEU A 58 8.70 -12.25 22.00
CA LEU A 58 9.81 -11.31 21.96
C LEU A 58 10.82 -11.66 20.85
N LEU A 59 11.09 -12.95 20.62
CA LEU A 59 11.90 -13.40 19.48
C LEU A 59 11.25 -13.01 18.16
N ILE A 60 9.95 -13.27 18.01
CA ILE A 60 9.23 -12.95 16.78
C ILE A 60 9.24 -11.43 16.52
N LEU A 61 8.93 -10.62 17.53
CA LEU A 61 8.77 -9.17 17.41
C LEU A 61 10.11 -8.47 17.15
N VAL A 62 11.17 -8.83 17.89
CA VAL A 62 12.47 -8.14 17.82
C VAL A 62 13.35 -8.68 16.68
N PHE A 63 13.26 -9.96 16.36
CA PHE A 63 14.18 -10.58 15.39
C PHE A 63 13.48 -10.89 14.07
N MET A 64 12.42 -11.70 14.08
CA MET A 64 11.81 -12.21 12.85
C MET A 64 11.13 -11.09 12.05
N VAL A 65 10.20 -10.34 12.65
CA VAL A 65 9.43 -9.29 11.97
C VAL A 65 10.33 -8.26 11.25
N PRO A 66 11.30 -7.60 11.91
CA PRO A 66 12.14 -6.60 11.23
C PRO A 66 13.03 -7.22 10.14
N PHE A 67 13.48 -8.46 10.30
CA PHE A 67 14.23 -9.16 9.25
C PHE A 67 13.37 -9.38 8.00
N TYR A 68 12.13 -9.84 8.16
CA TYR A 68 11.21 -10.05 7.03
C TYR A 68 10.82 -8.72 6.36
N ILE A 69 10.56 -7.66 7.12
CA ILE A 69 10.29 -6.33 6.56
C ILE A 69 11.49 -5.84 5.73
N GLY A 70 12.70 -5.96 6.28
CA GLY A 70 13.94 -5.63 5.55
C GLY A 70 14.12 -6.47 4.28
N TYR A 71 13.79 -7.74 4.34
CA TYR A 71 13.79 -8.63 3.18
C TYR A 71 12.81 -8.19 2.09
N PHE A 72 11.59 -7.79 2.45
CA PHE A 72 10.60 -7.30 1.48
C PHE A 72 11.00 -5.98 0.83
N ILE A 73 11.51 -5.03 1.62
CA ILE A 73 11.97 -3.74 1.10
C ILE A 73 13.07 -3.96 0.06
N VAL A 74 14.07 -4.78 0.36
CA VAL A 74 15.17 -5.08 -0.57
C VAL A 74 14.67 -5.88 -1.78
N SER A 75 13.71 -6.80 -1.59
CA SER A 75 13.16 -7.60 -2.68
C SER A 75 12.35 -6.78 -3.70
N ASN A 76 11.83 -5.62 -3.32
CA ASN A 76 11.12 -4.74 -4.24
C ASN A 76 12.10 -4.00 -5.19
N ILE A 77 13.37 -3.86 -4.79
CA ILE A 77 14.39 -3.16 -5.56
C ILE A 77 15.06 -4.14 -6.54
N ARG A 78 14.70 -4.02 -7.84
CA ARG A 78 15.24 -4.88 -8.92
C ARG A 78 16.77 -4.88 -9.01
N LEU A 79 17.42 -3.78 -8.59
CA LEU A 79 18.86 -3.59 -8.68
C LEU A 79 19.68 -4.51 -7.74
N LEU A 80 19.10 -4.96 -6.63
CA LEU A 80 19.82 -5.66 -5.55
C LEU A 80 19.54 -7.16 -5.50
N HIS A 81 18.96 -7.74 -6.56
CA HIS A 81 18.48 -9.13 -6.55
C HIS A 81 19.59 -10.16 -6.24
N LYS A 82 20.84 -9.90 -6.67
CA LYS A 82 21.98 -10.83 -6.50
C LYS A 82 22.59 -10.81 -5.09
N GLN A 83 22.40 -9.72 -4.33
CA GLN A 83 22.92 -9.54 -2.96
C GLN A 83 21.80 -9.31 -1.94
N ARG A 84 20.55 -9.68 -2.27
CA ARG A 84 19.36 -9.38 -1.46
C ARG A 84 19.52 -9.75 0.01
N LEU A 85 20.01 -10.96 0.30
CA LEU A 85 20.18 -11.43 1.69
C LEU A 85 21.20 -10.59 2.49
N LEU A 86 22.27 -10.12 1.84
CA LEU A 86 23.30 -9.31 2.50
C LEU A 86 22.75 -7.93 2.87
N PHE A 87 22.04 -7.28 1.95
CA PHE A 87 21.40 -5.99 2.22
C PHE A 87 20.29 -6.09 3.26
N SER A 88 19.50 -7.18 3.25
CA SER A 88 18.49 -7.43 4.30
C SER A 88 19.12 -7.67 5.67
N CYS A 89 20.24 -8.40 5.74
CA CYS A 89 20.98 -8.59 6.96
C CYS A 89 21.57 -7.27 7.49
N LEU A 90 22.11 -6.42 6.60
CA LEU A 90 22.63 -5.10 6.97
C LEU A 90 21.52 -4.17 7.49
N LEU A 91 20.35 -4.17 6.83
CA LEU A 91 19.19 -3.40 7.28
C LEU A 91 18.71 -3.90 8.65
N TRP A 92 18.67 -5.22 8.85
CA TRP A 92 18.34 -5.83 10.13
C TRP A 92 19.35 -5.48 11.24
N LEU A 93 20.66 -5.56 10.98
CA LEU A 93 21.69 -5.16 11.93
C LEU A 93 21.60 -3.66 12.29
N THR A 94 21.30 -2.82 11.30
CA THR A 94 21.08 -1.38 11.51
C THR A 94 19.87 -1.16 12.42
N PHE A 95 18.77 -1.87 12.18
CA PHE A 95 17.59 -1.84 13.04
C PHE A 95 17.93 -2.29 14.47
N MET A 96 18.66 -3.39 14.66
CA MET A 96 19.07 -3.85 15.99
C MET A 96 19.93 -2.81 16.70
N TYR A 97 20.86 -2.15 16.00
CA TYR A 97 21.66 -1.07 16.57
C TYR A 97 20.80 0.12 17.03
N PHE A 98 19.85 0.57 16.20
CA PHE A 98 18.92 1.64 16.59
C PHE A 98 18.01 1.21 17.76
N PHE A 99 17.51 -0.02 17.74
CA PHE A 99 16.68 -0.58 18.79
C PHE A 99 17.41 -0.60 20.14
N TRP A 100 18.69 -0.99 20.16
CA TRP A 100 19.52 -0.89 21.36
C TRP A 100 19.72 0.56 21.79
N LYS A 101 20.12 1.44 20.87
CA LYS A 101 20.39 2.85 21.20
C LYS A 101 19.16 3.62 21.70
N LEU A 102 17.96 3.28 21.21
CA LEU A 102 16.69 3.87 21.66
C LEU A 102 16.29 3.45 23.07
N GLY A 103 16.76 2.30 23.56
CA GLY A 103 16.45 1.82 24.90
C GLY A 103 17.43 2.29 25.99
N ASP A 104 18.58 2.84 25.63
CA ASP A 104 19.59 3.35 26.57
C ASP A 104 19.14 4.56 27.41
N PRO A 105 18.33 5.51 26.92
CA PRO A 105 17.81 6.61 27.74
C PRO A 105 16.80 6.18 28.82
N PHE A 106 16.39 4.89 28.87
CA PHE A 106 15.46 4.36 29.87
C PHE A 106 16.15 3.36 30.81
N PRO A 107 16.90 3.83 31.83
CA PRO A 107 17.58 2.96 32.78
C PRO A 107 16.60 2.45 33.85
N ILE A 108 15.82 1.40 33.55
CA ILE A 108 14.82 0.89 34.51
C ILE A 108 15.35 -0.24 35.40
N LEU A 109 16.44 -0.97 35.12
CA LEU A 109 16.96 -1.94 36.11
C LEU A 109 18.45 -2.34 36.07
N SER A 110 18.97 -2.40 37.30
CA SER A 110 20.08 -3.16 37.92
C SER A 110 21.28 -3.61 37.06
N PRO A 111 22.52 -3.16 37.37
CA PRO A 111 23.75 -3.49 36.63
C PRO A 111 24.25 -4.94 36.75
N LYS A 112 23.44 -5.86 37.29
CA LYS A 112 23.84 -7.24 37.61
C LYS A 112 23.37 -8.31 36.60
N HIS A 113 22.57 -7.96 35.59
CA HIS A 113 22.14 -8.91 34.56
C HIS A 113 22.71 -8.53 33.18
N GLY A 114 23.21 -9.53 32.44
CA GLY A 114 23.93 -9.35 31.19
C GLY A 114 23.14 -8.66 30.06
N ILE A 115 23.87 -8.25 29.01
CA ILE A 115 23.43 -7.42 27.86
C ILE A 115 22.20 -7.97 27.10
N LEU A 116 21.87 -9.26 27.29
CA LEU A 116 20.77 -9.98 26.62
C LEU A 116 19.75 -10.57 27.63
N SER A 117 19.60 -9.98 28.81
CA SER A 117 18.58 -10.44 29.76
C SER A 117 17.17 -10.19 29.20
N ILE A 118 16.29 -11.20 29.33
CA ILE A 118 14.88 -11.15 28.86
C ILE A 118 14.14 -9.95 29.47
N GLU A 119 14.47 -9.58 30.71
CA GLU A 119 13.88 -8.44 31.43
C GLU A 119 14.28 -7.07 30.85
N GLN A 120 15.49 -6.96 30.30
CA GLN A 120 15.93 -5.73 29.64
C GLN A 120 15.27 -5.61 28.27
N LEU A 121 15.12 -6.73 27.56
CA LEU A 121 14.51 -6.73 26.25
C LEU A 121 13.01 -6.44 26.32
N ILE A 122 12.30 -7.00 27.31
CA ILE A 122 10.87 -6.73 27.52
C ILE A 122 10.60 -5.27 27.93
N SER A 123 11.46 -4.67 28.76
CA SER A 123 11.28 -3.26 29.17
C SER A 123 11.46 -2.30 28.00
N ARG A 124 12.45 -2.53 27.13
CA ARG A 124 12.66 -1.73 25.92
C ARG A 124 11.51 -1.86 24.93
N VAL A 125 11.06 -3.09 24.64
CA VAL A 125 9.88 -3.33 23.79
C VAL A 125 8.63 -2.72 24.41
N GLY A 126 8.48 -2.77 25.74
CA GLY A 126 7.37 -2.17 26.47
C GLY A 126 7.30 -0.65 26.29
N VAL A 127 8.41 0.07 26.45
CA VAL A 127 8.44 1.53 26.24
C VAL A 127 8.12 1.90 24.79
N ILE A 128 8.70 1.20 23.82
CA ILE A 128 8.39 1.41 22.40
C ILE A 128 6.92 1.09 22.11
N GLY A 129 6.40 0.01 22.67
CA GLY A 129 5.00 -0.39 22.52
C GLY A 129 4.03 0.63 23.08
N VAL A 130 4.26 1.11 24.31
CA VAL A 130 3.41 2.12 24.97
C VAL A 130 3.48 3.46 24.25
N THR A 131 4.66 3.89 23.80
CA THR A 131 4.79 5.14 23.02
C THR A 131 4.07 5.02 21.68
N LEU A 132 4.17 3.89 20.97
CA LEU A 132 3.40 3.64 19.75
C LEU A 132 1.89 3.62 20.03
N MET A 133 1.43 2.93 21.09
CA MET A 133 0.02 2.91 21.48
C MET A 133 -0.50 4.32 21.82
N ALA A 134 0.31 5.14 22.50
CA ALA A 134 -0.04 6.53 22.80
C ALA A 134 -0.16 7.37 21.51
N LEU A 135 0.76 7.21 20.56
CA LEU A 135 0.71 7.91 19.28
C LEU A 135 -0.48 7.48 18.42
N LEU A 136 -0.73 6.17 18.32
CA LEU A 136 -1.89 5.60 17.60
C LEU A 136 -3.21 6.05 18.23
N SER A 137 -3.30 6.06 19.56
CA SER A 137 -4.45 6.59 20.28
C SER A 137 -4.62 8.09 20.08
N GLY A 138 -3.54 8.86 20.06
CA GLY A 138 -3.55 10.30 19.79
C GLY A 138 -4.02 10.61 18.37
N PHE A 139 -3.49 9.90 17.38
CA PHE A 139 -3.95 10.00 16.00
C PHE A 139 -5.43 9.63 15.87
N GLY A 140 -5.89 8.56 16.53
CA GLY A 140 -7.31 8.19 16.56
C GLY A 140 -8.19 9.28 17.14
N ALA A 141 -7.74 9.94 18.21
CA ALA A 141 -8.47 11.05 18.83
C ALA A 141 -8.62 12.27 17.90
N VAL A 142 -7.68 12.51 16.99
CA VAL A 142 -7.74 13.59 15.99
C VAL A 142 -8.48 13.15 14.72
N ASN A 143 -8.32 11.91 14.29
CA ASN A 143 -8.95 11.38 13.07
C ASN A 143 -10.46 11.19 13.23
N CYS A 144 -10.94 10.88 14.44
CA CYS A 144 -12.38 10.78 14.74
C CYS A 144 -13.14 12.08 14.44
N PRO A 145 -12.80 13.25 15.02
CA PRO A 145 -13.47 14.50 14.69
C PRO A 145 -13.27 14.88 13.22
N TYR A 146 -12.08 14.67 12.64
CA TYR A 146 -11.86 14.94 11.22
C TYR A 146 -12.82 14.15 10.30
N THR A 147 -13.13 12.90 10.65
CA THR A 147 -13.97 12.02 9.84
C THR A 147 -15.47 12.23 10.07
N TYR A 148 -15.89 12.49 11.31
CA TYR A 148 -17.31 12.52 11.69
C TYR A 148 -17.89 13.93 11.79
N MET A 149 -17.06 14.97 11.93
CA MET A 149 -17.55 16.34 12.09
C MET A 149 -18.00 16.89 10.73
N SER A 150 -19.25 17.35 10.66
CA SER A 150 -19.81 17.93 9.44
C SER A 150 -19.08 19.20 8.97
N TYR A 151 -18.34 19.87 9.85
CA TYR A 151 -17.53 21.04 9.54
C TYR A 151 -16.32 20.73 8.65
N PHE A 152 -15.69 19.55 8.81
CA PHE A 152 -14.52 19.15 8.01
C PHE A 152 -14.90 18.37 6.74
N LEU A 153 -16.19 18.14 6.51
CA LEU A 153 -16.66 17.50 5.28
C LEU A 153 -16.55 18.48 4.11
N ARG A 154 -15.71 18.13 3.14
CA ARG A 154 -15.72 18.79 1.83
C ARG A 154 -17.07 18.57 1.17
N ASN A 155 -17.74 19.65 0.79
CA ASN A 155 -18.97 19.59 0.01
C ASN A 155 -18.63 19.13 -1.41
N VAL A 156 -19.21 18.01 -1.83
CA VAL A 156 -19.08 17.46 -3.19
C VAL A 156 -20.46 17.44 -3.81
N THR A 157 -20.59 18.02 -5.01
CA THR A 157 -21.85 18.04 -5.75
C THR A 157 -21.89 16.89 -6.74
N ASP A 158 -23.08 16.34 -7.03
CA ASP A 158 -23.27 15.29 -8.02
C ASP A 158 -22.80 15.71 -9.43
N THR A 159 -22.85 17.01 -9.74
CA THR A 159 -22.34 17.58 -10.98
C THR A 159 -20.84 17.40 -11.15
N ASP A 160 -20.09 17.48 -10.04
CA ASP A 160 -18.63 17.39 -10.04
C ASP A 160 -18.19 15.95 -10.28
N ILE A 161 -18.91 14.98 -9.69
CA ILE A 161 -18.71 13.55 -9.91
C ILE A 161 -18.99 13.21 -11.38
N LEU A 162 -20.12 13.65 -11.92
CA LEU A 162 -20.49 13.40 -13.32
C LEU A 162 -19.49 14.04 -14.30
N ALA A 163 -18.97 15.23 -13.98
CA ALA A 163 -17.93 15.88 -14.79
C ALA A 163 -16.63 15.07 -14.81
N LEU A 164 -16.22 14.54 -13.65
CA LEU A 164 -15.00 13.72 -13.54
C LEU A 164 -15.17 12.35 -14.21
N GLU A 165 -16.32 11.71 -14.07
CA GLU A 165 -16.66 10.47 -14.77
C GLU A 165 -16.60 10.64 -16.28
N ARG A 166 -17.18 11.73 -16.81
CA ARG A 166 -17.10 12.06 -18.24
C ARG A 166 -15.66 12.23 -18.70
N ARG A 167 -14.82 12.90 -17.92
CA ARG A 167 -13.39 13.07 -18.21
C ARG A 167 -12.64 11.73 -18.19
N LEU A 168 -12.98 10.84 -17.26
CA LEU A 168 -12.41 9.49 -17.19
C LEU A 168 -12.81 8.66 -18.41
N LEU A 169 -14.09 8.66 -18.78
CA LEU A 169 -14.59 7.95 -19.97
C LEU A 169 -13.94 8.46 -21.25
N GLN A 170 -13.86 9.78 -21.43
CA GLN A 170 -13.14 10.39 -22.56
C GLN A 170 -11.67 9.96 -22.62
N THR A 171 -11.00 9.87 -21.46
CA THR A 171 -9.60 9.41 -21.39
C THR A 171 -9.48 7.94 -21.76
N MET A 172 -10.42 7.09 -21.30
CA MET A 172 -10.48 5.68 -21.69
C MET A 172 -10.73 5.50 -23.20
N ASP A 173 -11.62 6.27 -23.80
CA ASP A 173 -11.89 6.22 -25.24
C ASP A 173 -10.67 6.66 -26.07
N MET A 174 -9.91 7.66 -25.60
CA MET A 174 -8.63 8.04 -26.20
C MET A 174 -7.59 6.92 -26.12
N ILE A 175 -7.52 6.20 -24.99
CA ILE A 175 -6.62 5.05 -24.83
C ILE A 175 -7.03 3.91 -25.78
N ILE A 176 -8.32 3.58 -25.83
CA ILE A 176 -8.85 2.50 -26.69
C ILE A 176 -8.63 2.84 -28.16
N SER A 177 -8.90 4.07 -28.59
CA SER A 177 -8.67 4.50 -29.98
C SER A 177 -7.19 4.46 -30.36
N LYS A 178 -6.28 4.93 -29.50
CA LYS A 178 -4.82 4.83 -29.72
C LYS A 178 -4.33 3.38 -29.71
N LYS A 179 -4.84 2.51 -28.82
CA LYS A 179 -4.52 1.06 -28.81
C LYS A 179 -5.06 0.35 -30.05
N LYS A 180 -6.31 0.62 -30.46
CA LYS A 180 -6.94 0.06 -31.65
C LYS A 180 -6.24 0.52 -32.94
N SER A 181 -5.81 1.78 -33.01
CA SER A 181 -4.99 2.29 -34.12
C SER A 181 -3.67 1.52 -34.23
N ARG A 182 -3.00 1.21 -33.11
CA ARG A 182 -1.79 0.37 -33.11
C ARG A 182 -2.05 -1.06 -33.60
N VAL A 183 -3.08 -1.73 -33.06
CA VAL A 183 -3.43 -3.11 -33.47
C VAL A 183 -3.91 -3.16 -34.92
N GLY A 184 -4.66 -2.16 -35.38
CA GLY A 184 -5.12 -2.06 -36.76
C GLY A 184 -3.97 -1.81 -37.74
N VAL A 185 -3.01 -0.96 -37.41
CA VAL A 185 -1.81 -0.75 -38.22
C VAL A 185 -0.96 -2.01 -38.27
N ILE A 186 -0.73 -2.70 -37.14
CA ILE A 186 0.00 -3.98 -37.12
C ILE A 186 -0.75 -5.04 -37.92
N GLY A 187 -2.08 -5.14 -37.78
CA GLY A 187 -2.91 -6.07 -38.53
C GLY A 187 -2.89 -5.83 -40.03
N VAL A 188 -2.97 -4.56 -40.48
CA VAL A 188 -2.86 -4.20 -41.90
C VAL A 188 -1.44 -4.44 -42.43
N THR A 189 -0.40 -4.16 -41.63
CA THR A 189 1.00 -4.41 -42.03
C THR A 189 1.31 -5.90 -42.08
N LEU A 190 0.79 -6.69 -41.13
CA LEU A 190 0.93 -8.15 -41.11
C LEU A 190 0.12 -8.79 -42.23
N MET A 191 -1.09 -8.29 -42.51
CA MET A 191 -1.91 -8.74 -43.65
C MET A 191 -1.22 -8.43 -44.96
N ALA A 192 -0.59 -7.25 -45.11
CA ALA A 192 0.20 -6.89 -46.29
C ALA A 192 1.47 -7.74 -46.46
N LEU A 193 2.10 -8.15 -45.36
CA LEU A 193 3.26 -9.06 -45.37
C LEU A 193 2.85 -10.52 -45.63
N LEU A 194 1.67 -10.95 -45.16
CA LEU A 194 1.12 -12.29 -45.40
C LEU A 194 0.51 -12.40 -46.80
N SER A 195 -0.04 -11.32 -47.34
CA SER A 195 -0.53 -11.22 -48.73
C SER A 195 0.62 -10.96 -49.72
N GLY A 196 1.66 -11.79 -49.65
CA GLY A 196 2.52 -11.99 -50.81
C GLY A 196 1.68 -12.61 -51.94
N PHE A 197 1.59 -11.91 -53.07
CA PHE A 197 0.96 -12.34 -54.33
C PHE A 197 -0.56 -12.58 -54.31
N GLY A 198 -1.34 -11.62 -54.85
CA GLY A 198 -2.67 -11.94 -55.41
C GLY A 198 -3.76 -10.89 -55.21
N ALA A 199 -3.91 -10.00 -56.21
CA ALA A 199 -5.13 -9.37 -56.71
C ALA A 199 -6.28 -8.99 -55.73
N VAL A 200 -6.47 -7.68 -55.47
CA VAL A 200 -7.80 -7.02 -55.44
C VAL A 200 -7.66 -5.53 -55.83
N ASN A 201 -8.52 -5.09 -56.76
CA ASN A 201 -8.62 -3.74 -57.32
C ASN A 201 -9.03 -2.67 -56.29
N CYS A 202 -8.18 -1.69 -56.01
CA CYS A 202 -8.58 -0.37 -55.50
C CYS A 202 -7.53 0.70 -55.93
N PRO A 203 -7.78 1.55 -56.95
CA PRO A 203 -6.70 2.29 -57.62
C PRO A 203 -6.09 3.46 -56.83
N TYR A 204 -6.74 3.96 -55.78
CA TYR A 204 -6.41 5.30 -55.25
C TYR A 204 -5.49 5.29 -54.02
N THR A 205 -5.47 4.21 -53.23
CA THR A 205 -4.64 4.12 -52.01
C THR A 205 -3.28 3.48 -52.27
N TYR A 206 -3.15 2.63 -53.30
CA TYR A 206 -1.90 1.93 -53.60
C TYR A 206 -0.92 2.82 -54.37
N MET A 207 -1.44 3.76 -55.18
CA MET A 207 -0.62 4.68 -55.97
C MET A 207 0.17 5.67 -55.08
N SER A 208 -0.43 6.18 -54.00
CA SER A 208 0.22 7.15 -53.09
C SER A 208 1.34 6.53 -52.25
N TYR A 209 1.24 5.24 -51.93
CA TYR A 209 2.28 4.51 -51.22
C TYR A 209 3.42 4.11 -52.17
N PHE A 210 3.13 3.64 -53.38
CA PHE A 210 4.17 3.24 -54.33
C PHE A 210 4.98 4.44 -54.87
N LEU A 211 4.33 5.58 -55.18
CA LEU A 211 5.03 6.80 -55.64
C LEU A 211 6.04 7.35 -54.63
N ARG A 212 5.88 7.02 -53.34
CA ARG A 212 6.77 7.48 -52.27
C ARG A 212 8.03 6.63 -52.13
N TYR A 213 8.06 5.44 -52.73
CA TYR A 213 9.19 4.50 -52.69
C TYR A 213 10.03 4.47 -53.98
N SER A 214 9.51 4.99 -55.10
CA SER A 214 10.17 4.93 -56.41
C SER A 214 10.91 6.22 -56.81
N SER A 215 11.04 7.22 -55.93
CA SER A 215 11.82 8.44 -56.19
C SER A 215 13.23 8.34 -55.60
N PRO A 216 14.29 8.22 -56.43
CA PRO A 216 15.67 8.17 -55.98
C PRO A 216 16.16 9.60 -55.72
N GLY A 217 15.77 10.19 -54.59
CA GLY A 217 16.15 11.57 -54.28
C GLY A 217 15.44 12.19 -53.10
N THR A 218 15.35 11.49 -51.97
CA THR A 218 15.19 11.96 -50.57
C THR A 218 14.66 10.81 -49.71
N ALA A 219 15.40 9.70 -49.66
CA ALA A 219 15.12 8.63 -48.71
C ALA A 219 15.75 8.98 -47.36
N THR A 220 15.16 9.92 -46.62
CA THR A 220 15.23 9.84 -45.16
C THR A 220 14.46 8.58 -44.77
N ALA A 221 15.19 7.54 -44.37
CA ALA A 221 14.59 6.34 -43.79
C ALA A 221 13.55 6.78 -42.76
N PRO A 222 12.28 6.37 -42.88
CA PRO A 222 11.25 6.84 -41.98
C PRO A 222 11.64 6.43 -40.57
N ASN A 223 11.63 7.41 -39.66
CA ASN A 223 11.96 7.30 -38.24
C ASN A 223 10.93 6.45 -37.47
N TYR A 224 10.61 5.25 -37.98
CA TYR A 224 9.54 4.37 -37.49
C TYR A 224 9.82 3.90 -36.05
N GLY A 225 11.09 3.73 -35.69
CA GLY A 225 11.51 3.35 -34.33
C GLY A 225 11.39 4.46 -33.29
N TYR A 226 11.57 5.73 -33.69
CA TYR A 226 11.41 6.88 -32.79
C TYR A 226 9.92 7.20 -32.56
N ASP A 227 9.12 7.18 -33.63
CA ASP A 227 7.67 7.40 -33.58
C ASP A 227 6.93 6.31 -32.78
N HIS A 228 7.34 5.04 -32.88
CA HIS A 228 6.74 3.97 -32.08
C HIS A 228 7.02 4.12 -30.57
N LYS A 229 8.27 4.44 -30.20
CA LYS A 229 8.65 4.68 -28.79
C LYS A 229 7.96 5.93 -28.22
N GLN A 230 7.75 6.95 -29.03
CA GLN A 230 7.01 8.14 -28.61
C GLN A 230 5.53 7.82 -28.37
N LYS A 231 4.90 7.05 -29.25
CA LYS A 231 3.52 6.57 -29.09
C LYS A 231 3.34 5.64 -27.88
N GLU A 232 4.35 4.83 -27.54
CA GLU A 232 4.35 4.02 -26.32
C GLU A 232 4.35 4.90 -25.07
N LYS A 233 5.28 5.87 -24.99
CA LYS A 233 5.32 6.83 -23.88
C LYS A 233 4.02 7.62 -23.73
N GLU A 234 3.38 8.01 -24.83
CA GLU A 234 2.08 8.68 -24.79
C GLU A 234 0.98 7.78 -24.22
N VAL A 235 0.95 6.50 -24.58
CA VAL A 235 -0.05 5.58 -24.02
C VAL A 235 0.24 5.30 -22.56
N ASP A 236 1.49 5.11 -22.16
CA ASP A 236 1.87 4.92 -20.76
C ASP A 236 1.49 6.15 -19.91
N ALA A 237 1.69 7.36 -20.44
CA ALA A 237 1.27 8.60 -19.79
C ALA A 237 -0.27 8.71 -19.65
N LEU A 238 -1.02 8.31 -20.68
CA LEU A 238 -2.49 8.27 -20.63
C LEU A 238 -2.99 7.20 -19.65
N GLU A 239 -2.31 6.06 -19.56
CA GLU A 239 -2.63 5.01 -18.59
C GLU A 239 -2.41 5.50 -17.16
N GLU A 240 -1.31 6.20 -16.87
CA GLU A 240 -1.09 6.78 -15.54
C GLU A 240 -2.10 7.89 -15.22
N LEU A 241 -2.44 8.75 -16.19
CA LEU A 241 -3.52 9.74 -16.01
C LEU A 241 -4.86 9.07 -15.72
N SER A 242 -5.19 7.98 -16.42
CA SER A 242 -6.41 7.22 -16.16
C SER A 242 -6.45 6.64 -14.75
N ARG A 243 -5.29 6.18 -14.24
CA ARG A 243 -5.14 5.66 -12.88
C ARG A 243 -5.37 6.76 -11.84
N GLN A 244 -4.80 7.94 -12.06
CA GLN A 244 -5.01 9.10 -11.19
C GLN A 244 -6.48 9.55 -11.17
N LEU A 245 -7.11 9.70 -12.34
CA LEU A 245 -8.52 10.06 -12.46
C LEU A 245 -9.43 9.02 -11.80
N PHE A 246 -9.09 7.74 -11.89
CA PHE A 246 -9.83 6.66 -11.23
C PHE A 246 -9.75 6.77 -9.72
N LEU A 247 -8.55 7.02 -9.16
CA LEU A 247 -8.37 7.22 -7.72
C LEU A 247 -9.13 8.46 -7.22
N GLU A 248 -9.08 9.56 -7.97
CA GLU A 248 -9.81 10.80 -7.65
C GLU A 248 -11.33 10.58 -7.69
N THR A 249 -11.84 9.84 -8.69
CA THR A 249 -13.25 9.46 -8.77
C THR A 249 -13.67 8.62 -7.57
N ALA A 250 -12.87 7.64 -7.19
CA ALA A 250 -13.14 6.80 -6.01
C ALA A 250 -13.16 7.62 -4.70
N ASP A 251 -12.25 8.59 -4.54
CA ASP A 251 -12.23 9.48 -3.38
C ASP A 251 -13.46 10.41 -3.30
N LEU A 252 -13.93 10.92 -4.45
CA LEU A 252 -15.17 11.69 -4.53
C LEU A 252 -16.38 10.85 -4.11
N TYR A 253 -16.48 9.60 -4.56
CA TYR A 253 -17.54 8.68 -4.16
C TYR A 253 -17.50 8.38 -2.66
N ALA A 254 -16.32 8.12 -2.09
CA ALA A 254 -16.17 7.93 -0.65
C ALA A 254 -16.58 9.19 0.14
N THR A 255 -16.30 10.38 -0.38
CA THR A 255 -16.71 11.64 0.23
C THR A 255 -18.22 11.86 0.14
N LYS A 256 -18.85 11.51 -0.99
CA LYS A 256 -20.31 11.55 -1.13
C LYS A 256 -21.00 10.60 -0.14
N GLU A 257 -20.51 9.38 0.00
CA GLU A 257 -21.04 8.41 0.98
C GLU A 257 -20.94 8.96 2.41
N ARG A 258 -19.83 9.63 2.76
CA ARG A 258 -19.68 10.31 4.05
C ARG A 258 -20.71 11.44 4.25
N ILE A 259 -20.99 12.22 3.20
CA ILE A 259 -22.03 13.27 3.24
C ILE A 259 -23.41 12.64 3.48
N GLU A 260 -23.75 11.58 2.77
CA GLU A 260 -25.02 10.85 2.96
C GLU A 260 -25.11 10.25 4.37
N TYR A 261 -24.02 9.63 4.85
CA TYR A 261 -23.93 9.11 6.21
C TYR A 261 -24.14 10.19 7.27
N SER A 262 -23.57 11.38 7.09
CA SER A 262 -23.71 12.51 8.02
C SER A 262 -25.16 12.97 8.19
N LYS A 263 -26.00 12.78 7.16
CA LYS A 263 -27.44 13.12 7.19
C LYS A 263 -28.26 12.12 8.00
N THR A 264 -27.76 10.89 8.18
CA THR A 264 -28.45 9.85 8.95
C THR A 264 -28.49 10.17 10.45
N PHE A 265 -29.43 9.56 11.18
CA PHE A 265 -29.48 9.69 12.65
C PHE A 265 -28.20 9.21 13.34
N LYS A 266 -27.60 8.12 12.82
CA LYS A 266 -26.31 7.61 13.29
C LYS A 266 -25.21 8.65 13.05
N GLY A 267 -25.17 9.26 11.86
CA GLY A 267 -24.24 10.34 11.52
C GLY A 267 -24.35 11.54 12.43
N LYS A 268 -25.57 12.00 12.75
CA LYS A 268 -25.79 13.11 13.70
C LYS A 268 -25.27 12.82 15.10
N TYR A 269 -25.48 11.59 15.59
CA TYR A 269 -24.93 11.15 16.88
C TYR A 269 -23.38 11.16 16.88
N PHE A 270 -22.74 10.62 15.83
CA PHE A 270 -21.29 10.65 15.72
C PHE A 270 -20.72 12.06 15.53
N ASN A 271 -21.45 12.95 14.86
CA ASN A 271 -21.08 14.36 14.75
C ASN A 271 -21.06 15.02 16.13
N PHE A 272 -22.10 14.81 16.94
CA PHE A 272 -22.15 15.30 18.33
C PHE A 272 -21.00 14.75 19.19
N LEU A 273 -20.73 13.44 19.11
CA LEU A 273 -19.58 12.83 19.78
C LEU A 273 -18.25 13.44 19.31
N GLY A 274 -18.12 13.74 18.02
CA GLY A 274 -16.97 14.42 17.44
C GLY A 274 -16.71 15.79 18.08
N TYR A 275 -17.76 16.59 18.27
CA TYR A 275 -17.65 17.87 18.99
C TYR A 275 -17.22 17.69 20.45
N PHE A 276 -17.80 16.72 21.16
CA PHE A 276 -17.41 16.42 22.54
C PHE A 276 -15.92 16.02 22.64
N PHE A 277 -15.46 15.12 21.77
CA PHE A 277 -14.05 14.71 21.72
C PHE A 277 -13.13 15.86 21.31
N SER A 278 -13.54 16.72 20.37
CA SER A 278 -12.75 17.90 19.99
C SER A 278 -12.57 18.86 21.16
N ILE A 279 -13.63 19.13 21.92
CA ILE A 279 -13.57 19.98 23.13
C ILE A 279 -12.65 19.34 24.16
N TYR A 280 -12.78 18.02 24.40
CA TYR A 280 -11.91 17.28 25.31
C TYR A 280 -10.43 17.34 24.89
N CYS A 281 -10.14 17.16 23.59
CA CYS A 281 -8.78 17.24 23.05
C CYS A 281 -8.17 18.63 23.25
N VAL A 282 -8.93 19.71 22.99
CA VAL A 282 -8.47 21.08 23.21
C VAL A 282 -8.26 21.34 24.71
N TRP A 283 -9.22 20.94 25.55
CA TRP A 283 -9.13 21.11 27.00
C TRP A 283 -7.89 20.42 27.59
N LYS A 284 -7.58 19.19 27.16
CA LYS A 284 -6.39 18.44 27.60
C LYS A 284 -5.07 19.03 27.11
N ILE A 285 -5.06 19.84 26.04
CA ILE A 285 -3.84 20.54 25.60
C ILE A 285 -3.53 21.74 26.50
N PHE A 286 -4.56 22.40 27.03
CA PHE A 286 -4.43 23.61 27.82
C PHE A 286 -4.26 23.36 29.33
N MET A 287 -4.63 22.19 29.84
CA MET A 287 -4.56 21.82 31.26
C MET A 287 -3.54 20.71 31.47
#